data_AF-A0A2D8LNP2-F1
#
_entry.id   AF-A0A2D8LNP2-F1
#
_cell.length_a   1.000
_cell.length_b   1.000
_cell.length_c   1.000
_cell.angle_alpha   90.00
_cell.angle_beta   90.00
_cell.angle_gamma   90.00
#
_symmetry.space_group_name_H-M   'P 1'
#
loop_
_entity.id
_entity.type
_entity.pdbx_description
1 polymer ?
#
loop_
_entity_poly.entity_id
_entity_poly.type
_entity_poly.pdbx_seq_one_letter_code
_entity_poly.pdbx_strand_id
1 'polypeptide(L)'
;MKQEIILPIEIENLLSSIKRNKTFKKSLIEVFNSLVFLKNTKPEWKFSKRGLYRYSYFDAPSDYLKGTNSRYKQYVNILLENKIIDYYSKNERIIERNLFEDDIVDRIPYYDTNNNQCIRYRFLIDIDLSENQNVLNLNSSHNKNWYKITLNSLKELGLDGIIIRDGFGRRLHTRVTMNIGAEIETEKSSIEIKSYKEYLRSFFNGKYSVVDASCCQPTLMNEHLKTKGVIDPNFNYPFENNLDFYQYLCDTGLSIDRNDAKSKYTQWQNGRYHDIEDNFKNFFKISTNYMQRIKKRNGYKKICQIITCMESKIFIDDLLSNINLDFCLTIHDSLLVRTEDLPACIKYCNKKYGHIFNFKSETF
;
A
#
# COMPACT_ATOMS: atom_id res chain seq x y z
N MET A 1 13.01 -8.93 5.33
CA MET A 1 13.50 -8.35 6.59
C MET A 1 13.36 -9.40 7.68
N LYS A 2 14.47 -9.84 8.27
CA LYS A 2 14.41 -10.48 9.59
C LYS A 2 14.00 -9.36 10.55
N GLN A 3 12.74 -9.38 10.96
CA GLN A 3 12.29 -8.55 12.06
C GLN A 3 12.59 -9.39 13.30
N GLU A 4 13.46 -8.91 14.19
CA GLU A 4 13.54 -9.46 15.54
C GLU A 4 12.14 -9.32 16.14
N ILE A 5 11.51 -10.46 16.42
CA ILE A 5 10.22 -10.49 17.09
C ILE A 5 10.50 -10.87 18.53
N ILE A 6 10.26 -9.89 19.39
CA ILE A 6 10.26 -9.99 20.84
C ILE A 6 9.06 -10.87 21.21
N LEU A 7 9.28 -11.98 21.92
CA LEU A 7 8.20 -12.84 22.42
C LEU A 7 7.87 -12.41 23.85
N PRO A 8 6.64 -11.97 24.15
CA PRO A 8 6.29 -11.56 25.50
C PRO A 8 6.31 -12.72 26.50
N ILE A 9 6.66 -12.42 27.75
CA ILE A 9 6.72 -13.37 28.87
C ILE A 9 5.38 -14.13 29.01
N GLU A 10 4.26 -13.46 28.77
CA GLU A 10 2.93 -14.05 28.84
C GLU A 10 2.70 -15.12 27.76
N ILE A 11 3.33 -14.96 26.59
CA ILE A 11 3.31 -15.97 25.52
C ILE A 11 4.22 -17.13 25.87
N GLU A 12 5.41 -16.87 26.42
CA GLU A 12 6.31 -17.94 26.88
C GLU A 12 5.69 -18.79 27.99
N ASN A 13 5.03 -18.15 28.95
CA ASN A 13 4.28 -18.81 30.02
C ASN A 13 3.13 -19.65 29.46
N LEU A 14 2.39 -19.11 28.48
CA LEU A 14 1.34 -19.87 27.79
C LEU A 14 1.91 -21.07 27.04
N LEU A 15 3.00 -20.90 26.30
CA LEU A 15 3.63 -21.99 25.55
C LEU A 15 4.15 -23.08 26.49
N SER A 16 4.62 -22.71 27.68
CA SER A 16 5.08 -23.64 28.71
C SER A 16 3.93 -24.40 29.37
N SER A 17 2.79 -23.76 29.60
CA SER A 17 1.60 -24.37 30.22
C SER A 17 0.83 -25.30 29.26
N ILE A 18 0.89 -25.06 27.95
CA ILE A 18 0.21 -25.91 26.95
C ILE A 18 0.92 -27.27 26.81
N LYS A 19 0.24 -28.35 27.23
CA LYS A 19 0.64 -29.75 26.99
C LYS A 19 0.32 -30.21 25.56
N ARG A 20 0.91 -29.56 24.55
CA ARG A 20 0.81 -29.93 23.12
C ARG A 20 2.19 -30.05 22.47
N ASN A 21 2.23 -30.66 21.29
CA ASN A 21 3.49 -30.90 20.56
C ASN A 21 4.14 -29.59 20.05
N LYS A 22 5.43 -29.67 19.70
CA LYS A 22 6.21 -28.52 19.22
C LYS A 22 5.59 -27.83 18.00
N THR A 23 5.00 -28.61 17.08
CA THR A 23 4.34 -28.09 15.88
C THR A 23 3.14 -27.21 16.24
N PHE A 24 2.32 -27.63 17.21
CA PHE A 24 1.18 -26.86 17.67
C PHE A 24 1.61 -25.52 18.28
N LYS A 25 2.65 -25.56 19.13
CA LYS A 25 3.25 -24.37 19.74
C LYS A 25 3.78 -23.41 18.67
N LYS A 26 4.45 -23.94 17.64
CA LYS A 26 4.92 -23.15 16.49
C LYS A 26 3.76 -22.46 15.76
N SER A 27 2.68 -23.18 15.47
CA SER A 27 1.51 -22.60 14.80
C SER A 27 0.78 -21.55 15.64
N LEU A 28 0.76 -21.70 16.98
CA LEU A 28 0.25 -20.66 17.88
C LEU A 28 1.10 -19.38 17.78
N ILE A 29 2.43 -19.53 17.80
CA ILE A 29 3.37 -18.41 17.61
C ILE A 29 3.19 -17.76 16.23
N GLU A 30 3.01 -18.54 15.16
CA GLU A 30 2.79 -18.01 13.81
C GLU A 30 1.53 -17.14 13.72
N VAL A 31 0.43 -17.57 14.36
CA VAL A 31 -0.82 -16.79 14.44
C VAL A 31 -0.65 -15.56 15.32
N PHE A 32 0.00 -15.68 16.48
CA PHE A 32 0.32 -14.56 17.36
C PHE A 32 1.16 -13.49 16.63
N ASN A 33 2.24 -13.91 15.96
CA ASN A 33 3.11 -13.03 15.19
C ASN A 33 2.37 -12.36 14.03
N SER A 34 1.44 -13.07 13.40
CA SER A 34 0.58 -12.50 12.35
C SER A 34 -0.32 -11.37 12.90
N LEU A 35 -0.84 -11.53 14.12
CA LEU A 35 -1.62 -10.48 14.80
C LEU A 35 -0.74 -9.29 15.21
N VAL A 36 0.45 -9.54 15.73
CA VAL A 36 1.43 -8.48 16.07
C VAL A 36 1.80 -7.69 14.82
N PHE A 37 2.07 -8.40 13.71
CA PHE A 37 2.34 -7.79 12.42
C PHE A 37 1.17 -6.92 11.96
N LEU A 38 -0.07 -7.42 12.02
CA LEU A 38 -1.25 -6.64 11.63
C LEU A 38 -1.40 -5.38 12.48
N LYS A 39 -1.21 -5.45 13.80
CA LYS A 39 -1.22 -4.29 14.70
C LYS A 39 -0.17 -3.25 14.30
N ASN A 40 1.04 -3.70 14.01
CA ASN A 40 2.18 -2.82 13.73
C ASN A 40 2.13 -2.24 12.31
N THR A 41 1.49 -2.93 11.35
CA THR A 41 1.51 -2.55 9.93
C THR A 41 0.20 -1.94 9.41
N LYS A 42 -0.93 -2.08 10.12
CA LYS A 42 -2.23 -1.51 9.72
C LYS A 42 -2.74 -0.49 10.74
N PRO A 43 -2.28 0.77 10.68
CA PRO A 43 -2.62 1.79 11.68
C PRO A 43 -3.98 2.48 11.49
N GLU A 44 -4.85 2.05 10.58
CA GLU A 44 -5.97 2.89 10.10
C GLU A 44 -7.16 3.09 11.07
N TRP A 45 -7.18 2.48 12.26
CA TRP A 45 -8.25 2.71 13.23
C TRP A 45 -7.73 2.88 14.67
N LYS A 46 -6.87 3.88 14.88
CA LYS A 46 -6.49 4.34 16.23
C LYS A 46 -7.66 5.09 16.90
N PHE A 47 -8.68 4.35 17.35
CA PHE A 47 -9.58 4.86 18.39
C PHE A 47 -8.86 4.75 19.74
N SER A 48 -8.03 5.72 20.08
CA SER A 48 -7.82 6.04 21.50
C SER A 48 -8.10 7.52 21.72
N LYS A 49 -9.26 7.79 22.32
CA LYS A 49 -9.42 9.02 23.10
C LYS A 49 -8.40 8.89 24.25
N ARG A 50 -7.37 9.72 24.22
CA ARG A 50 -6.32 9.87 25.25
C ARG A 50 -5.27 8.76 25.29
N GLY A 51 -4.12 8.99 24.65
CA GLY A 51 -2.79 8.58 25.14
C GLY A 51 -2.42 7.09 25.29
N LEU A 52 -3.35 6.15 25.18
CA LEU A 52 -3.09 4.73 25.43
C LEU A 52 -3.01 3.96 24.10
N TYR A 53 -1.93 4.15 23.35
CA TYR A 53 -1.69 3.46 22.06
C TYR A 53 -1.65 1.93 22.19
N ARG A 54 -1.29 1.41 23.38
CA ARG A 54 -1.05 -0.02 23.63
C ARG A 54 -2.32 -0.89 23.56
N TYR A 55 -3.51 -0.30 23.80
CA TYR A 55 -4.80 -1.01 23.90
C TYR A 55 -5.76 -0.76 22.73
N SER A 56 -5.25 -0.25 21.62
CA SER A 56 -6.07 0.04 20.43
C SER A 56 -6.45 -1.23 19.67
N TYR A 57 -7.69 -1.26 19.15
CA TYR A 57 -8.17 -2.32 18.30
C TYR A 57 -7.60 -2.19 16.87
N PHE A 58 -7.29 -3.32 16.22
CA PHE A 58 -6.80 -3.40 14.85
C PHE A 58 -7.59 -4.43 14.04
N ASP A 59 -7.71 -4.18 12.74
CA ASP A 59 -8.44 -5.02 11.79
C ASP A 59 -7.67 -6.33 11.48
N ALA A 60 -8.33 -7.47 11.60
CA ALA A 60 -7.77 -8.79 11.30
C ALA A 60 -8.61 -9.55 10.25
N PRO A 61 -8.26 -9.43 8.96
CA PRO A 61 -8.96 -10.15 7.90
C PRO A 61 -8.83 -11.66 8.08
N SER A 62 -9.96 -12.37 8.00
CA SER A 62 -9.99 -13.83 8.14
C SER A 62 -9.17 -14.51 7.04
N ASP A 63 -9.18 -13.98 5.81
CA ASP A 63 -8.39 -14.54 4.70
C ASP A 63 -6.88 -14.45 4.95
N TYR A 64 -6.42 -13.38 5.60
CA TYR A 64 -5.01 -13.22 5.95
C TYR A 64 -4.59 -14.26 7.00
N LEU A 65 -5.36 -14.37 8.08
CA LEU A 65 -5.08 -15.35 9.14
C LEU A 65 -5.20 -16.78 8.64
N LYS A 66 -6.16 -17.06 7.75
CA LYS A 66 -6.31 -18.36 7.07
C LYS A 66 -5.13 -18.67 6.16
N GLY A 67 -4.55 -17.65 5.52
CA GLY A 67 -3.33 -17.74 4.73
C GLY A 67 -2.09 -18.03 5.56
N THR A 68 -2.01 -17.51 6.79
CA THR A 68 -0.96 -17.90 7.76
C THR A 68 -1.16 -19.34 8.23
N ASN A 69 -2.37 -19.66 8.67
CA ASN A 69 -2.70 -20.99 9.17
C ASN A 69 -4.19 -21.30 8.92
N SER A 70 -4.48 -22.40 8.23
CA SER A 70 -5.87 -22.79 7.92
C SER A 70 -6.72 -23.02 9.16
N ARG A 71 -6.09 -23.35 10.31
CA ARG A 71 -6.73 -23.57 11.62
C ARG A 71 -6.59 -22.38 12.57
N TYR A 72 -6.32 -21.16 12.06
CA TYR A 72 -6.07 -19.96 12.88
C TYR A 72 -7.12 -19.73 13.97
N LYS A 73 -8.40 -20.05 13.73
CA LYS A 73 -9.49 -19.88 14.69
C LYS A 73 -9.21 -20.57 16.03
N GLN A 74 -8.65 -21.78 15.99
CA GLN A 74 -8.29 -22.53 17.20
C GLN A 74 -7.24 -21.78 18.02
N TYR A 75 -6.23 -21.22 17.36
CA TYR A 75 -5.16 -20.48 18.01
C TYR A 75 -5.63 -19.13 18.53
N VAL A 76 -6.48 -18.42 17.78
CA VAL A 76 -7.13 -17.19 18.23
C VAL A 76 -7.95 -17.42 19.50
N ASN A 77 -8.72 -18.52 19.57
CA ASN A 77 -9.50 -18.86 20.76
C ASN A 77 -8.60 -19.08 21.98
N ILE A 78 -7.47 -19.77 21.82
CA ILE A 78 -6.50 -19.98 22.90
C ILE A 78 -5.95 -18.63 23.40
N LEU A 79 -5.63 -17.71 22.50
CA LEU A 79 -5.15 -16.38 22.88
C LEU A 79 -6.24 -15.55 23.61
N LEU A 80 -7.51 -15.70 23.23
CA LEU A 80 -8.66 -15.07 23.91
C LEU A 80 -8.88 -15.66 25.31
N GLU A 81 -8.90 -16.99 25.44
CA GLU A 81 -9.09 -17.72 26.69
C GLU A 81 -8.00 -17.37 27.73
N ASN A 82 -6.77 -17.16 27.27
CA ASN A 82 -5.64 -16.81 28.13
C ASN A 82 -5.45 -15.30 28.30
N LYS A 83 -6.45 -14.48 27.93
CA LYS A 83 -6.45 -13.02 28.08
C LYS A 83 -5.21 -12.34 27.47
N ILE A 84 -4.72 -12.87 26.35
CA ILE A 84 -3.61 -12.26 25.59
C ILE A 84 -4.15 -11.24 24.60
N ILE A 85 -5.27 -11.56 23.96
CA ILE A 85 -6.00 -10.67 23.07
C ILE A 85 -7.45 -10.55 23.51
N ASP A 86 -8.13 -9.53 23.00
CA ASP A 86 -9.57 -9.32 23.14
C ASP A 86 -10.13 -8.84 21.80
N TYR A 87 -11.43 -9.02 21.56
CA TYR A 87 -12.08 -8.58 20.32
C TYR A 87 -13.05 -7.43 20.54
N TYR A 88 -13.26 -6.66 19.47
CA TYR A 88 -14.23 -5.57 19.48
C TYR A 88 -15.65 -6.14 19.38
N SER A 89 -16.51 -5.75 20.32
CA SER A 89 -17.95 -5.96 20.24
C SER A 89 -18.65 -4.60 20.20
N LYS A 90 -19.68 -4.47 19.37
CA LYS A 90 -20.52 -3.27 19.27
C LYS A 90 -21.73 -3.31 20.21
N ASN A 91 -22.16 -4.52 20.59
CA ASN A 91 -23.31 -4.76 21.44
C ASN A 91 -22.91 -5.72 22.57
N GLU A 92 -23.26 -5.35 23.79
CA GLU A 92 -23.18 -6.22 24.96
C GLU A 92 -24.60 -6.72 25.23
N ARG A 93 -24.82 -8.02 25.15
CA ARG A 93 -26.09 -8.62 25.61
C ARG A 93 -25.90 -8.96 27.08
N ILE A 94 -26.58 -8.23 27.96
CA ILE A 94 -26.71 -8.64 29.36
C ILE A 94 -27.71 -9.79 29.36
N ILE A 95 -27.24 -10.99 29.68
CA ILE A 95 -28.14 -12.10 29.97
C ILE A 95 -28.55 -11.94 31.43
N GLU A 96 -29.72 -11.33 31.68
CA GLU A 96 -30.26 -11.23 33.03
C GLU A 96 -30.42 -12.64 33.61
N ARG A 97 -29.73 -12.89 34.72
CA ARG A 97 -30.01 -13.99 35.64
C ARG A 97 -30.20 -13.44 37.04
N ASN A 98 -30.71 -14.30 37.93
CA ASN A 98 -31.18 -13.98 39.27
C ASN A 98 -30.27 -13.01 40.04
N LEU A 99 -30.90 -12.20 40.89
CA LEU A 99 -30.41 -11.09 41.75
C LEU A 99 -29.09 -11.29 42.54
N PHE A 100 -28.42 -12.45 42.44
CA PHE A 100 -27.20 -12.80 43.18
C PHE A 100 -26.06 -13.38 42.32
N GLU A 101 -26.15 -13.31 40.99
CA GLU A 101 -25.04 -13.68 40.08
C GLU A 101 -24.57 -12.43 39.32
N ASP A 102 -23.25 -12.26 39.17
CA ASP A 102 -22.69 -11.19 38.33
C ASP A 102 -23.19 -11.32 36.88
N ASP A 103 -23.59 -10.20 36.28
CA ASP A 103 -24.09 -10.15 34.90
C ASP A 103 -23.12 -10.84 33.92
N ILE A 104 -23.57 -11.91 33.27
CA ILE A 104 -22.82 -12.51 32.16
C ILE A 104 -23.03 -11.64 30.92
N VAL A 105 -22.02 -10.82 30.61
CA VAL A 105 -21.99 -10.03 29.38
C VAL A 105 -21.65 -10.93 28.20
N ASP A 106 -22.64 -11.28 27.39
CA ASP A 106 -22.42 -11.96 26.12
C ASP A 106 -21.93 -10.93 25.08
N ARG A 107 -20.65 -11.02 24.73
CA ARG A 107 -20.00 -10.17 23.74
C ARG A 107 -19.93 -10.95 22.43
N ILE A 108 -20.54 -10.42 21.37
CA ILE A 108 -20.46 -11.03 20.04
C ILE A 108 -19.40 -10.27 19.22
N PRO A 109 -18.41 -10.96 18.62
CA PRO A 109 -17.44 -10.32 17.75
C PRO A 109 -18.15 -9.52 16.64
N TYR A 110 -17.86 -8.23 16.55
CA TYR A 110 -18.47 -7.37 15.54
C TYR A 110 -17.72 -7.46 14.22
N TYR A 111 -18.43 -7.77 13.14
CA TYR A 111 -17.96 -7.72 11.75
C TYR A 111 -19.13 -7.40 10.82
N ASP A 112 -18.85 -6.86 9.64
CA ASP A 112 -19.85 -6.52 8.62
C ASP A 112 -19.31 -6.84 7.24
N THR A 113 -19.82 -7.91 6.63
CA THR A 113 -19.40 -8.36 5.30
C THR A 113 -19.82 -7.41 4.19
N ASN A 114 -20.91 -6.66 4.35
CA ASN A 114 -21.40 -5.73 3.33
C ASN A 114 -20.56 -4.45 3.28
N ASN A 115 -20.03 -4.04 4.43
CA ASN A 115 -19.15 -2.87 4.55
C ASN A 115 -17.66 -3.23 4.56
N ASN A 116 -17.28 -4.47 4.22
CA ASN A 116 -15.91 -4.99 4.28
C ASN A 116 -15.22 -4.76 5.64
N GLN A 117 -15.98 -4.81 6.73
CA GLN A 117 -15.46 -4.69 8.10
C GLN A 117 -15.15 -6.09 8.63
N CYS A 118 -13.86 -6.37 8.82
CA CYS A 118 -13.40 -7.61 9.44
C CYS A 118 -13.39 -7.49 10.97
N ILE A 119 -13.28 -8.62 11.65
CA ILE A 119 -13.17 -8.67 13.13
C ILE A 119 -11.95 -7.87 13.56
N ARG A 120 -12.10 -7.14 14.67
CA ARG A 120 -11.02 -6.37 15.27
C ARG A 120 -10.56 -6.97 16.57
N TYR A 121 -9.24 -7.01 16.78
CA TYR A 121 -8.62 -7.48 18.02
C TYR A 121 -7.78 -6.39 18.67
N ARG A 122 -7.52 -6.50 19.97
CA ARG A 122 -6.51 -5.72 20.71
C ARG A 122 -5.66 -6.69 21.53
N PHE A 123 -4.42 -6.30 21.85
CA PHE A 123 -3.62 -7.03 22.82
C PHE A 123 -3.91 -6.51 24.23
N LEU A 124 -3.96 -7.43 25.19
CA LEU A 124 -4.09 -7.13 26.61
C LEU A 124 -2.74 -7.20 27.34
N ILE A 125 -1.72 -7.77 26.69
CA ILE A 125 -0.34 -7.90 27.19
C ILE A 125 0.58 -6.86 26.55
N ASP A 126 1.72 -6.61 27.19
CA ASP A 126 2.78 -5.79 26.59
C ASP A 126 3.54 -6.62 25.55
N ILE A 127 3.51 -6.17 24.30
CA ILE A 127 4.13 -6.90 23.18
C ILE A 127 5.58 -6.46 22.92
N ASP A 128 6.10 -5.52 23.71
CA ASP A 128 7.40 -4.87 23.49
C ASP A 128 8.51 -5.36 24.47
N LEU A 129 8.26 -6.35 25.34
CA LEU A 129 9.23 -6.85 26.35
C LEU A 129 9.57 -8.36 26.22
N SER A 130 10.88 -8.68 26.21
CA SER A 130 11.58 -9.96 26.58
C SER A 130 12.13 -10.95 25.51
N GLU A 131 12.79 -12.01 26.00
CA GLU A 131 14.10 -12.59 25.60
C GLU A 131 14.22 -13.37 24.27
N ASN A 132 15.45 -13.40 23.76
CA ASN A 132 15.81 -13.75 22.38
C ASN A 132 15.64 -15.23 22.01
N GLN A 133 14.76 -15.53 21.06
CA GLN A 133 14.82 -16.76 20.25
C GLN A 133 14.55 -16.53 18.76
N ASN A 134 15.35 -17.20 17.92
CA ASN A 134 15.32 -17.10 16.46
C ASN A 134 14.15 -17.90 15.85
N VAL A 135 13.27 -17.22 15.09
CA VAL A 135 12.29 -17.89 14.20
C VAL A 135 12.24 -17.21 12.82
N LEU A 136 12.05 -18.03 11.79
CA LEU A 136 12.02 -17.68 10.36
C LEU A 136 10.67 -17.08 9.94
N ASN A 137 10.70 -15.84 9.43
CA ASN A 137 9.57 -15.22 8.72
C ASN A 137 9.54 -15.68 7.26
N LEU A 138 8.46 -16.35 6.83
CA LEU A 138 8.18 -16.60 5.41
C LEU A 138 7.47 -15.36 4.83
N ASN A 139 8.24 -14.42 4.28
CA ASN A 139 7.69 -13.31 3.51
C ASN A 139 6.98 -13.86 2.25
N SER A 140 5.65 -13.83 2.23
CA SER A 140 4.83 -14.35 1.12
C SER A 140 5.03 -13.62 -0.22
N SER A 141 5.68 -12.45 -0.20
CA SER A 141 6.01 -11.67 -1.40
C SER A 141 7.18 -12.23 -2.21
N HIS A 142 8.12 -12.96 -1.61
CA HIS A 142 9.27 -13.54 -2.33
C HIS A 142 8.84 -14.56 -3.39
N ASN A 143 7.65 -15.15 -3.22
CA ASN A 143 7.08 -16.10 -4.18
C ASN A 143 6.34 -15.42 -5.34
N LYS A 144 6.10 -14.10 -5.28
CA LYS A 144 5.37 -13.38 -6.33
C LYS A 144 6.29 -13.08 -7.51
N ASN A 145 5.75 -13.21 -8.73
CA ASN A 145 6.53 -13.04 -9.96
C ASN A 145 7.18 -11.65 -10.04
N TRP A 146 6.42 -10.60 -9.74
CA TRP A 146 6.94 -9.22 -9.74
C TRP A 146 8.16 -9.05 -8.83
N TYR A 147 8.23 -9.75 -7.69
CA TYR A 147 9.36 -9.62 -6.76
C TYR A 147 10.62 -10.23 -7.37
N LYS A 148 10.49 -11.38 -8.04
CA LYS A 148 11.60 -12.06 -8.73
C LYS A 148 12.14 -11.22 -9.88
N ILE A 149 11.25 -10.72 -10.75
CA ILE A 149 11.62 -9.85 -11.87
C ILE A 149 12.30 -8.58 -11.36
N THR A 150 11.73 -7.93 -10.34
CA THR A 150 12.31 -6.72 -9.72
C THR A 150 13.70 -6.98 -9.17
N LEU A 151 13.87 -8.07 -8.41
CA LEU A 151 15.15 -8.40 -7.78
C LEU A 151 16.23 -8.70 -8.83
N ASN A 152 15.89 -9.46 -9.87
CA ASN A 152 16.82 -9.76 -10.97
C ASN A 152 17.21 -8.49 -11.72
N SER A 153 16.23 -7.62 -12.00
CA SER A 153 16.46 -6.36 -12.72
C SER A 153 17.33 -5.39 -11.90
N LEU A 154 17.13 -5.31 -10.58
CA LEU A 154 18.01 -4.50 -9.72
C LEU A 154 19.45 -5.01 -9.74
N LYS A 155 19.64 -6.33 -9.67
CA LYS A 155 20.98 -6.95 -9.75
C LYS A 155 21.65 -6.71 -11.10
N GLU A 156 20.90 -6.77 -12.19
CA GLU A 156 21.42 -6.49 -13.53
C GLU A 156 21.88 -5.03 -13.68
N LEU A 157 21.18 -4.10 -13.01
CA LEU A 157 21.61 -2.71 -12.90
C LEU A 157 22.78 -2.50 -11.92
N GLY A 158 23.30 -3.55 -11.26
CA GLY A 158 24.33 -3.42 -10.24
C GLY A 158 23.86 -2.74 -8.95
N LEU A 159 22.54 -2.68 -8.73
CA LEU A 159 21.93 -2.07 -7.54
C LEU A 159 21.63 -3.13 -6.48
N ASP A 160 21.56 -2.71 -5.22
CA ASP A 160 21.17 -3.62 -4.15
C ASP A 160 19.73 -4.13 -4.32
N GLY A 161 19.48 -5.34 -3.83
CA GLY A 161 18.19 -6.02 -3.94
C GLY A 161 17.14 -5.53 -2.92
N ILE A 162 17.25 -4.29 -2.44
CA ILE A 162 16.30 -3.75 -1.46
C ILE A 162 14.98 -3.44 -2.17
N ILE A 163 13.94 -4.18 -1.79
CA ILE A 163 12.58 -4.01 -2.30
C ILE A 163 11.64 -3.93 -1.11
N ILE A 164 11.12 -2.73 -0.87
CA ILE A 164 10.13 -2.45 0.16
C ILE A 164 8.80 -2.18 -0.53
N ARG A 165 7.70 -2.71 0.00
CA ARG A 165 6.36 -2.37 -0.49
C ARG A 165 5.63 -1.59 0.59
N ASP A 166 5.20 -0.37 0.28
CA ASP A 166 4.59 0.49 1.29
C ASP A 166 3.15 0.05 1.62
N GLY A 167 2.68 0.39 2.82
CA GLY A 167 1.32 0.06 3.28
C GLY A 167 0.25 1.06 2.85
N PHE A 168 0.64 2.26 2.42
CA PHE A 168 -0.27 3.35 2.06
C PHE A 168 -0.80 3.17 0.63
N GLY A 169 0.08 3.27 -0.36
CA GLY A 169 -0.21 3.17 -1.78
C GLY A 169 0.09 1.80 -2.38
N ARG A 170 0.81 0.93 -1.66
CA ARG A 170 1.28 -0.38 -2.14
C ARG A 170 2.27 -0.30 -3.31
N ARG A 171 2.99 0.82 -3.42
CA ARG A 171 4.09 1.04 -4.36
C ARG A 171 5.33 0.25 -3.95
N LEU A 172 6.21 0.03 -4.92
CA LEU A 172 7.54 -0.51 -4.68
C LEU A 172 8.51 0.64 -4.44
N HIS A 173 9.30 0.45 -3.40
CA HIS A 173 10.39 1.28 -2.98
C HIS A 173 11.68 0.48 -3.16
N THR A 174 12.41 0.81 -4.21
CA THR A 174 13.71 0.25 -4.61
C THR A 174 14.74 1.36 -4.73
N ARG A 175 16.02 1.02 -4.92
CA ARG A 175 17.10 2.01 -5.16
C ARG A 175 16.82 2.98 -6.30
N VAL A 176 16.17 2.49 -7.35
CA VAL A 176 15.75 3.32 -8.50
C VAL A 176 14.75 4.40 -8.09
N THR A 177 13.98 4.19 -7.01
CA THR A 177 12.95 5.12 -6.51
C THR A 177 13.31 5.88 -5.24
N MET A 178 14.37 5.50 -4.51
CA MET A 178 14.65 5.94 -3.13
C MET A 178 15.97 6.70 -2.92
N ASN A 179 16.56 7.26 -3.98
CA ASN A 179 17.98 7.62 -4.12
C ASN A 179 18.87 6.43 -4.46
N ILE A 180 19.65 6.62 -5.53
CA ILE A 180 20.52 5.58 -6.09
C ILE A 180 21.78 5.47 -5.24
N GLY A 181 22.19 6.58 -4.60
CA GLY A 181 23.39 6.63 -3.77
C GLY A 181 24.67 6.31 -4.55
N ALA A 182 24.62 6.48 -5.87
CA ALA A 182 25.75 6.24 -6.75
C ALA A 182 26.51 7.55 -6.97
N GLU A 183 27.83 7.46 -6.82
CA GLU A 183 28.76 8.52 -7.16
C GLU A 183 29.59 8.09 -8.36
N ILE A 184 29.77 8.98 -9.34
CA ILE A 184 30.72 8.80 -10.43
C ILE A 184 32.02 9.44 -10.01
N GLU A 185 33.05 8.64 -9.79
CA GLU A 185 34.41 9.16 -9.62
C GLU A 185 34.99 9.54 -10.99
N THR A 186 35.36 10.81 -11.13
CA THR A 186 36.18 11.30 -12.25
C THR A 186 37.58 11.62 -11.74
N GLU A 187 38.55 11.81 -12.64
CA GLU A 187 39.94 12.15 -12.28
C GLU A 187 40.07 13.40 -11.38
N LYS A 188 39.02 14.23 -11.26
CA LYS A 188 39.04 15.51 -10.52
C LYS A 188 37.93 15.69 -9.49
N SER A 189 36.87 14.88 -9.48
CA SER A 189 35.76 15.00 -8.51
C SER A 189 34.84 13.77 -8.50
N SER A 190 34.09 13.57 -7.42
CA SER A 190 32.91 12.69 -7.41
C SER A 190 31.64 13.46 -7.77
N ILE A 191 30.81 12.90 -8.64
CA ILE A 191 29.50 13.45 -9.02
C ILE A 191 28.41 12.56 -8.45
N GLU A 192 27.60 13.09 -7.53
CA GLU A 192 26.43 12.41 -6.99
C GLU A 192 25.31 12.34 -8.04
N ILE A 193 24.79 11.13 -8.29
CA ILE A 193 23.70 10.91 -9.23
C ILE A 193 22.35 11.14 -8.56
N LYS A 194 21.61 12.14 -9.05
CA LYS A 194 20.38 12.63 -8.40
C LYS A 194 19.12 11.90 -8.84
N SER A 195 19.18 11.14 -9.94
CA SER A 195 18.02 10.44 -10.47
C SER A 195 18.38 9.17 -11.24
N TYR A 196 17.41 8.27 -11.39
CA TYR A 196 17.61 7.07 -12.20
C TYR A 196 17.81 7.34 -13.68
N LYS A 197 17.22 8.42 -14.20
CA LYS A 197 17.43 8.83 -15.59
C LYS A 197 18.90 9.19 -15.83
N GLU A 198 19.47 9.94 -14.90
CA GLU A 198 20.88 10.30 -14.92
C GLU A 198 21.78 9.07 -14.76
N TYR A 199 21.46 8.19 -13.81
CA TYR A 199 22.18 6.92 -13.62
C TYR A 199 22.24 6.07 -14.91
N LEU A 200 21.08 5.86 -15.53
CA LEU A 200 20.96 5.04 -16.73
C LEU A 200 21.72 5.64 -17.92
N ARG A 201 21.58 6.95 -18.14
CA ARG A 201 22.32 7.67 -19.20
C ARG A 201 23.83 7.57 -19.00
N SER A 202 24.30 7.78 -17.78
CA SER A 202 25.73 7.82 -17.47
C SER A 202 26.42 6.46 -17.60
N PHE A 203 25.76 5.36 -17.21
CA PHE A 203 26.40 4.04 -17.14
C PHE A 203 25.98 3.06 -18.21
N PHE A 204 24.82 3.26 -18.85
CA PHE A 204 24.23 2.24 -19.71
C PHE A 204 23.90 2.73 -21.13
N ASN A 205 23.94 4.05 -21.39
CA ASN A 205 23.96 4.69 -22.71
C ASN A 205 23.10 3.99 -23.79
N GLY A 206 21.79 4.21 -23.76
CA GLY A 206 20.81 3.70 -24.73
C GLY A 206 20.26 2.30 -24.44
N LYS A 207 20.82 1.56 -23.47
CA LYS A 207 20.43 0.16 -23.20
C LYS A 207 19.07 -0.01 -22.56
N TYR A 208 18.54 1.03 -21.92
CA TYR A 208 17.26 0.96 -21.22
C TYR A 208 16.29 2.02 -21.69
N SER A 209 15.01 1.67 -21.62
CA SER A 209 13.90 2.54 -21.98
C SER A 209 12.83 2.50 -20.91
N VAL A 210 12.16 3.63 -20.68
CA VAL A 210 10.99 3.72 -19.81
C VAL A 210 9.74 3.79 -20.67
N VAL A 211 8.72 3.02 -20.30
CA VAL A 211 7.35 3.11 -20.80
C VAL A 211 6.49 3.75 -19.71
N ASP A 212 5.97 4.94 -19.97
CA ASP A 212 5.25 5.77 -19.03
C ASP A 212 3.78 5.96 -19.45
N ALA A 213 2.85 5.94 -18.50
CA ALA A 213 1.45 6.28 -18.78
C ALA A 213 1.23 7.79 -18.65
N SER A 214 0.91 8.43 -19.78
CA SER A 214 0.63 9.87 -19.81
C SER A 214 -0.52 10.24 -18.87
N CYS A 215 -0.28 11.22 -17.99
CA CYS A 215 -1.28 11.72 -17.03
C CYS A 215 -1.94 10.61 -16.19
N CYS A 216 -1.16 9.59 -15.76
CA CYS A 216 -1.67 8.41 -15.07
C CYS A 216 -2.63 8.73 -13.91
N GLN A 217 -2.21 9.56 -12.95
CA GLN A 217 -3.03 9.86 -11.78
C GLN A 217 -4.34 10.62 -12.10
N PRO A 218 -4.34 11.69 -12.90
CA PRO A 218 -5.58 12.30 -13.40
C PRO A 218 -6.52 11.31 -14.10
N THR A 219 -5.98 10.44 -14.97
CA THR A 219 -6.77 9.43 -15.66
C THR A 219 -7.40 8.43 -14.68
N LEU A 220 -6.63 7.96 -13.70
CA LEU A 220 -7.16 7.07 -12.65
C LEU A 220 -8.21 7.75 -11.78
N MET A 221 -8.08 9.05 -11.52
CA MET A 221 -9.09 9.82 -10.83
C MET A 221 -10.39 9.89 -11.65
N ASN A 222 -10.28 10.15 -12.95
CA ASN A 222 -11.43 10.19 -13.86
C ASN A 222 -12.18 8.86 -13.86
N GLU A 223 -11.46 7.73 -13.98
CA GLU A 223 -12.06 6.40 -13.89
C GLU A 223 -12.69 6.13 -12.52
N HIS A 224 -12.03 6.55 -11.43
CA HIS A 224 -12.62 6.44 -10.09
C HIS A 224 -13.94 7.21 -9.98
N LEU A 225 -14.00 8.46 -10.46
CA LEU A 225 -15.19 9.29 -10.43
C LEU A 225 -16.33 8.71 -11.27
N LYS A 226 -16.02 8.25 -12.50
CA LYS A 226 -16.98 7.57 -13.39
C LYS A 226 -17.63 6.35 -12.74
N THR A 227 -16.83 5.47 -12.12
CA THR A 227 -17.36 4.28 -11.41
C THR A 227 -18.25 4.61 -10.21
N LYS A 228 -18.25 5.87 -9.76
CA LYS A 228 -19.06 6.38 -8.65
C LYS A 228 -20.21 7.27 -9.12
N GLY A 229 -20.43 7.36 -10.43
CA GLY A 229 -21.47 8.20 -11.02
C GLY A 229 -21.23 9.69 -10.81
N VAL A 230 -19.97 10.10 -10.62
CA VAL A 230 -19.58 11.51 -10.45
C VAL A 230 -19.08 12.03 -11.78
N ILE A 231 -19.88 12.91 -12.40
CA ILE A 231 -19.58 13.53 -13.69
C ILE A 231 -19.31 15.02 -13.46
N ASP A 232 -18.11 15.45 -13.76
CA ASP A 232 -17.65 16.82 -13.69
C ASP A 232 -17.18 17.24 -15.09
N PRO A 233 -18.01 17.96 -15.87
CA PRO A 233 -17.74 18.22 -17.28
C PRO A 233 -16.35 18.80 -17.54
N ASN A 234 -15.89 19.71 -16.69
CA ASN A 234 -14.57 20.34 -16.84
C ASN A 234 -13.43 19.34 -16.60
N PHE A 235 -13.61 18.41 -15.65
CA PHE A 235 -12.62 17.37 -15.37
C PHE A 235 -12.66 16.25 -16.40
N ASN A 236 -13.84 15.86 -16.88
CA ASN A 236 -14.01 14.76 -17.83
C ASN A 236 -13.57 15.14 -19.25
N TYR A 237 -13.77 16.40 -19.66
CA TYR A 237 -13.49 16.92 -21.00
C TYR A 237 -12.13 16.50 -21.59
N PRO A 238 -10.98 16.70 -20.91
CA PRO A 238 -9.69 16.33 -21.48
C PRO A 238 -9.59 14.82 -21.78
N PHE A 239 -10.21 13.96 -20.99
CA PHE A 239 -10.17 12.52 -21.20
C PHE A 239 -11.10 12.07 -22.33
N GLU A 240 -12.26 12.71 -22.47
CA GLU A 240 -13.23 12.43 -23.55
C GLU A 240 -12.73 12.87 -24.92
N ASN A 241 -11.86 13.90 -24.95
CA ASN A 241 -11.30 14.46 -26.18
C ASN A 241 -9.84 14.05 -26.42
N ASN A 242 -9.33 13.07 -25.67
CA ASN A 242 -7.96 12.56 -25.78
C ASN A 242 -6.87 13.67 -25.70
N LEU A 243 -7.09 14.64 -24.82
CA LEU A 243 -6.18 15.74 -24.55
C LEU A 243 -5.23 15.39 -23.39
N ASP A 244 -4.04 15.96 -23.39
CA ASP A 244 -3.15 15.90 -22.24
C ASP A 244 -3.73 16.78 -21.10
N PHE A 245 -4.08 16.15 -19.97
CA PHE A 245 -4.75 16.82 -18.86
C PHE A 245 -3.96 18.03 -18.33
N TYR A 246 -2.64 17.92 -18.20
CA TYR A 246 -1.83 19.03 -17.70
C TYR A 246 -1.71 20.15 -18.71
N GLN A 247 -1.65 19.83 -20.01
CA GLN A 247 -1.69 20.86 -21.06
C GLN A 247 -3.04 21.58 -21.06
N TYR A 248 -4.14 20.85 -20.93
CA TYR A 248 -5.48 21.43 -20.81
C TYR A 248 -5.60 22.42 -19.64
N LEU A 249 -4.99 22.13 -18.49
CA LEU A 249 -4.92 23.10 -17.38
C LEU A 249 -4.16 24.38 -17.74
N CYS A 250 -3.08 24.28 -18.54
CA CYS A 250 -2.38 25.45 -19.05
C CYS A 250 -3.25 26.25 -20.03
N ASP A 251 -3.89 25.56 -20.97
CA ASP A 251 -4.67 26.17 -22.05
C ASP A 251 -5.92 26.90 -21.51
N THR A 252 -6.48 26.41 -20.39
CA THR A 252 -7.59 27.08 -19.68
C THR A 252 -7.15 28.28 -18.82
N GLY A 253 -5.85 28.50 -18.66
CA GLY A 253 -5.29 29.56 -17.81
C GLY A 253 -5.30 29.25 -16.31
N LEU A 254 -5.63 28.01 -15.92
CA LEU A 254 -5.56 27.57 -14.51
C LEU A 254 -4.12 27.36 -14.03
N SER A 255 -3.19 27.15 -14.95
CA SER A 255 -1.79 26.90 -14.66
C SER A 255 -0.87 27.66 -15.61
N ILE A 256 0.27 28.10 -15.11
CA ILE A 256 1.25 28.85 -15.91
C ILE A 256 1.96 27.92 -16.90
N ASP A 257 2.33 26.73 -16.43
CA ASP A 257 2.99 25.70 -17.21
C ASP A 257 2.61 24.29 -16.70
N ARG A 258 3.15 23.26 -17.35
CA ARG A 258 2.86 21.86 -17.01
C ARG A 258 3.36 21.46 -15.61
N ASN A 259 4.42 22.07 -15.10
CA ASN A 259 4.96 21.76 -13.77
C ASN A 259 4.06 22.37 -12.68
N ASP A 260 3.61 23.60 -12.88
CA ASP A 260 2.57 24.25 -12.06
C ASP A 260 1.27 23.43 -12.10
N ALA A 261 0.84 22.98 -13.28
CA ALA A 261 -0.34 22.12 -13.43
C ALA A 261 -0.23 20.81 -12.62
N LYS A 262 0.93 20.14 -12.70
CA LYS A 262 1.22 18.94 -11.90
C LYS A 262 1.21 19.24 -10.40
N SER A 263 1.81 20.36 -9.98
CA SER A 263 1.84 20.79 -8.58
C SER A 263 0.43 21.04 -8.05
N LYS A 264 -0.38 21.83 -8.76
CA LYS A 264 -1.77 22.14 -8.42
C LYS A 264 -2.65 20.89 -8.37
N TYR A 265 -2.53 20.00 -9.36
CA TYR A 265 -3.24 18.72 -9.33
C TYR A 265 -2.83 17.87 -8.12
N THR A 266 -1.52 17.81 -7.81
CA THR A 266 -0.99 17.08 -6.66
C THR A 266 -1.54 17.64 -5.34
N GLN A 267 -1.60 18.97 -5.20
CA GLN A 267 -2.20 19.63 -4.05
C GLN A 267 -3.70 19.37 -3.96
N TRP A 268 -4.43 19.42 -5.08
CA TRP A 268 -5.85 19.11 -5.13
C TRP A 268 -6.15 17.67 -4.69
N GLN A 269 -5.38 16.70 -5.20
CA GLN A 269 -5.51 15.29 -4.86
C GLN A 269 -5.10 15.00 -3.42
N ASN A 270 -3.94 15.50 -2.97
CA ASN A 270 -3.27 15.05 -1.75
C ASN A 270 -3.39 16.02 -0.57
N GLY A 271 -3.61 17.31 -0.84
CA GLY A 271 -3.66 18.39 0.13
C GLY A 271 -4.97 18.49 0.92
N ARG A 272 -4.97 19.36 1.93
CA ARG A 272 -6.18 19.69 2.68
C ARG A 272 -7.01 20.67 1.87
N TYR A 273 -8.30 20.76 2.18
CA TYR A 273 -9.22 21.60 1.42
C TYR A 273 -8.83 23.08 1.41
N HIS A 274 -8.22 23.60 2.48
CA HIS A 274 -7.77 25.01 2.54
C HIS A 274 -6.46 25.26 1.78
N ASP A 275 -5.68 24.22 1.47
CA ASP A 275 -4.40 24.35 0.75
C ASP A 275 -4.59 24.49 -0.76
N ILE A 276 -5.81 24.29 -1.26
CA ILE A 276 -6.13 24.30 -2.68
C ILE A 276 -6.57 25.71 -3.07
N GLU A 277 -6.16 26.20 -4.24
CA GLU A 277 -6.62 27.49 -4.77
C GLU A 277 -8.12 27.46 -5.11
N ASP A 278 -8.83 28.57 -4.85
CA ASP A 278 -10.29 28.63 -5.01
C ASP A 278 -10.73 28.55 -6.47
N ASN A 279 -9.97 29.13 -7.41
CA ASN A 279 -10.20 28.98 -8.84
C ASN A 279 -10.20 27.49 -9.26
N PHE A 280 -9.25 26.69 -8.75
CA PHE A 280 -9.11 25.27 -9.06
C PHE A 280 -10.26 24.44 -8.47
N LYS A 281 -10.65 24.73 -7.21
CA LYS A 281 -11.83 24.10 -6.57
C LYS A 281 -13.10 24.39 -7.36
N ASN A 282 -13.29 25.65 -7.76
CA ASN A 282 -14.49 26.09 -8.44
C ASN A 282 -14.57 25.56 -9.87
N PHE A 283 -13.42 25.44 -10.55
CA PHE A 283 -13.37 24.86 -11.88
C PHE A 283 -13.76 23.38 -11.88
N PHE A 284 -13.28 22.61 -10.89
CA PHE A 284 -13.66 21.19 -10.70
C PHE A 284 -14.64 21.00 -9.54
N LYS A 285 -15.70 21.80 -9.49
CA LYS A 285 -16.58 21.90 -8.31
C LYS A 285 -17.21 20.57 -7.92
N ILE A 286 -17.66 19.78 -8.89
CA ILE A 286 -18.38 18.52 -8.63
C ILE A 286 -17.41 17.48 -8.06
N SER A 287 -16.25 17.32 -8.70
CA SER A 287 -15.19 16.42 -8.26
C SER A 287 -14.62 16.84 -6.91
N THR A 288 -14.41 18.15 -6.71
CA THR A 288 -13.92 18.73 -5.45
C THR A 288 -14.87 18.43 -4.30
N ASN A 289 -16.18 18.64 -4.48
CA ASN A 289 -17.19 18.35 -3.46
C ASN A 289 -17.25 16.86 -3.13
N TYR A 290 -17.14 15.98 -4.13
CA TYR A 290 -17.07 14.54 -3.92
C TYR A 290 -15.83 14.15 -3.10
N MET A 291 -14.65 14.61 -3.52
CA MET A 291 -13.39 14.34 -2.82
C MET A 291 -13.40 14.88 -1.39
N GLN A 292 -13.95 16.08 -1.17
CA GLN A 292 -14.05 16.69 0.15
C GLN A 292 -14.89 15.84 1.11
N ARG A 293 -16.01 15.26 0.65
CA ARG A 293 -16.85 14.35 1.47
C ARG A 293 -16.05 13.13 1.93
N ILE A 294 -15.25 12.55 1.04
CA ILE A 294 -14.39 11.40 1.37
C ILE A 294 -13.28 11.82 2.35
N LYS A 295 -12.59 12.92 2.05
CA LYS A 295 -11.50 13.46 2.88
C LYS A 295 -11.97 13.80 4.30
N LYS A 296 -13.20 14.32 4.46
CA LYS A 296 -13.81 14.59 5.78
C LYS A 296 -14.10 13.32 6.57
N ARG A 297 -14.62 12.27 5.93
CA ARG A 297 -15.02 11.03 6.62
C ARG A 297 -13.86 10.10 6.94
N ASN A 298 -12.88 10.03 6.03
CA ASN A 298 -11.86 8.97 6.03
C ASN A 298 -10.42 9.51 6.14
N GLY A 299 -10.25 10.81 6.36
CA GLY A 299 -8.96 11.49 6.42
C GLY A 299 -8.53 12.10 5.08
N TYR A 300 -7.79 13.22 5.15
CA TYR A 300 -7.46 14.05 3.99
C TYR A 300 -6.63 13.36 2.91
N LYS A 301 -5.86 12.33 3.28
CA LYS A 301 -5.04 11.53 2.34
C LYS A 301 -5.81 10.40 1.65
N LYS A 302 -7.09 10.16 1.95
CA LYS A 302 -7.78 8.96 1.48
C LYS A 302 -7.90 8.89 -0.04
N ILE A 303 -8.15 10.02 -0.70
CA ILE A 303 -8.21 10.08 -2.17
C ILE A 303 -6.86 9.72 -2.79
N CYS A 304 -5.78 10.34 -2.31
CA CYS A 304 -4.40 10.00 -2.70
C CYS A 304 -4.12 8.50 -2.55
N GLN A 305 -4.51 7.92 -1.42
CA GLN A 305 -4.34 6.49 -1.16
C GLN A 305 -5.06 5.62 -2.19
N ILE A 306 -6.33 5.93 -2.49
CA ILE A 306 -7.15 5.18 -3.47
C ILE A 306 -6.49 5.19 -4.84
N ILE A 307 -6.13 6.38 -5.35
CA ILE A 307 -5.50 6.52 -6.67
C ILE A 307 -4.16 5.79 -6.73
N THR A 308 -3.34 5.93 -5.69
CA THR A 308 -2.04 5.25 -5.62
C THR A 308 -2.18 3.72 -5.55
N CYS A 309 -3.21 3.22 -4.88
CA CYS A 309 -3.52 1.79 -4.85
C CYS A 309 -4.02 1.27 -6.20
N MET A 310 -4.78 2.08 -6.95
CA MET A 310 -5.20 1.74 -8.31
C MET A 310 -4.00 1.68 -9.26
N GLU A 311 -3.12 2.68 -9.18
CA GLU A 311 -1.83 2.71 -9.91
C GLU A 311 -1.00 1.46 -9.61
N SER A 312 -0.78 1.14 -8.33
CA SER A 312 0.00 -0.03 -7.92
C SER A 312 -0.64 -1.36 -8.33
N LYS A 313 -1.98 -1.44 -8.37
CA LYS A 313 -2.68 -2.63 -8.88
C LYS A 313 -2.38 -2.85 -10.36
N ILE A 314 -2.36 -1.79 -11.16
CA ILE A 314 -2.11 -1.86 -12.59
C ILE A 314 -0.63 -2.14 -12.87
N PHE A 315 0.27 -1.30 -12.37
CA PHE A 315 1.68 -1.37 -12.74
C PHE A 315 2.42 -2.54 -12.09
N ILE A 316 2.12 -2.85 -10.83
CA ILE A 316 2.85 -3.88 -10.07
C ILE A 316 2.09 -5.20 -10.08
N ASP A 317 0.83 -5.20 -9.62
CA ASP A 317 0.09 -6.45 -9.41
C ASP A 317 -0.41 -7.08 -10.73
N ASP A 318 -0.53 -6.33 -11.83
CA ASP A 318 -0.89 -6.86 -13.15
C ASP A 318 0.25 -6.76 -14.16
N LEU A 319 0.65 -5.55 -14.59
CA LEU A 319 1.63 -5.37 -15.67
C LEU A 319 2.96 -6.06 -15.35
N LEU A 320 3.66 -5.64 -14.29
CA LEU A 320 4.94 -6.24 -13.89
C LEU A 320 4.82 -7.73 -13.53
N SER A 321 3.69 -8.15 -12.95
CA SER A 321 3.50 -9.55 -12.55
C SER A 321 3.29 -10.50 -13.71
N ASN A 322 2.75 -10.00 -14.83
CA ASN A 322 2.30 -10.83 -15.95
C ASN A 322 3.04 -10.52 -17.27
N ILE A 323 3.94 -9.53 -17.27
CA ILE A 323 4.77 -9.23 -18.44
C ILE A 323 5.76 -10.38 -18.67
N ASN A 324 5.84 -10.83 -19.93
CA ASN A 324 6.74 -11.91 -20.32
C ASN A 324 8.11 -11.35 -20.69
N LEU A 325 8.76 -10.71 -19.72
CA LEU A 325 10.10 -10.15 -19.83
C LEU A 325 10.94 -10.56 -18.63
N ASP A 326 12.22 -10.84 -18.87
CA ASP A 326 13.16 -11.23 -17.82
C ASP A 326 13.72 -10.01 -17.04
N PHE A 327 13.62 -8.82 -17.64
CA PHE A 327 13.97 -7.53 -17.03
C PHE A 327 12.79 -6.56 -17.09
N CYS A 328 12.34 -6.09 -15.93
CA CYS A 328 11.36 -5.01 -15.82
C CYS A 328 11.36 -4.42 -14.40
N LEU A 329 11.36 -3.10 -14.28
CA LEU A 329 11.22 -2.39 -13.00
C LEU A 329 10.07 -1.40 -13.05
N THR A 330 9.26 -1.34 -12.00
CA THR A 330 8.24 -0.29 -11.87
C THR A 330 8.84 0.94 -11.21
N ILE A 331 8.66 2.10 -11.82
CA ILE A 331 8.99 3.41 -11.25
C ILE A 331 7.68 4.22 -11.25
N HIS A 332 6.96 4.18 -10.13
CA HIS A 332 5.62 4.77 -10.01
C HIS A 332 4.66 4.27 -11.12
N ASP A 333 4.26 5.17 -12.02
CA ASP A 333 3.38 5.00 -13.16
C ASP A 333 4.10 4.61 -14.46
N SER A 334 5.31 4.06 -14.34
CA SER A 334 6.13 3.66 -15.48
C SER A 334 6.84 2.33 -15.29
N LEU A 335 7.22 1.71 -16.41
CA LEU A 335 8.00 0.48 -16.49
C LEU A 335 9.35 0.75 -17.17
N LEU A 336 10.44 0.50 -16.47
CA LEU A 336 11.79 0.48 -17.02
C LEU A 336 12.07 -0.92 -17.57
N VAL A 337 12.43 -0.99 -18.86
CA VAL A 337 12.74 -2.21 -19.61
C VAL A 337 14.04 -2.04 -20.38
N ARG A 338 14.60 -3.14 -20.90
CA ARG A 338 15.68 -3.03 -21.89
C ARG A 338 15.13 -2.42 -23.18
N THR A 339 15.94 -1.66 -23.90
CA THR A 339 15.52 -1.02 -25.15
C THR A 339 15.13 -2.05 -26.22
N GLU A 340 15.76 -3.22 -26.22
CA GLU A 340 15.38 -4.35 -27.11
C GLU A 340 13.97 -4.90 -26.82
N ASP A 341 13.54 -4.86 -25.56
CA ASP A 341 12.23 -5.35 -25.11
C ASP A 341 11.12 -4.30 -25.23
N LEU A 342 11.47 -3.06 -25.57
CA LEU A 342 10.56 -1.92 -25.63
C LEU A 342 9.32 -2.20 -26.52
N PRO A 343 9.45 -2.75 -27.75
CA PRO A 343 8.29 -3.01 -28.60
C PRO A 343 7.32 -4.03 -27.98
N ALA A 344 7.86 -5.06 -27.33
CA ALA A 344 7.06 -6.09 -26.66
C ALA A 344 6.33 -5.52 -25.44
N CYS A 345 7.02 -4.69 -24.64
CA CYS A 345 6.45 -4.01 -23.48
C CYS A 345 5.31 -3.07 -23.88
N ILE A 346 5.53 -2.17 -24.85
CA ILE A 346 4.50 -1.22 -25.33
C ILE A 346 3.29 -1.98 -25.86
N LYS A 347 3.51 -3.01 -26.69
CA LYS A 347 2.42 -3.84 -27.22
C LYS A 347 1.60 -4.48 -26.11
N TYR A 348 2.25 -5.00 -25.07
CA TYR A 348 1.59 -5.60 -23.91
C TYR A 348 0.78 -4.57 -23.11
N CYS A 349 1.38 -3.43 -22.79
CA CYS A 349 0.74 -2.33 -22.07
C CYS A 349 -0.50 -1.80 -22.83
N ASN A 350 -0.36 -1.52 -24.13
CA ASN A 350 -1.47 -1.06 -24.97
C ASN A 350 -2.58 -2.11 -25.09
N LYS A 351 -2.25 -3.40 -25.21
CA LYS A 351 -3.25 -4.48 -25.25
C LYS A 351 -4.08 -4.52 -23.97
N LYS A 352 -3.46 -4.33 -22.81
CA LYS A 352 -4.12 -4.44 -21.50
C LYS A 352 -4.84 -3.16 -21.10
N TYR A 353 -4.19 -2.01 -21.25
CA TYR A 353 -4.62 -0.74 -20.68
C TYR A 353 -4.60 0.42 -21.69
N GLY A 354 -4.43 0.18 -22.99
CA GLY A 354 -4.44 1.23 -24.02
C GLY A 354 -5.80 1.92 -24.20
N HIS A 355 -6.88 1.34 -23.65
CA HIS A 355 -8.20 1.98 -23.58
C HIS A 355 -8.31 2.99 -22.41
N ILE A 356 -7.37 2.97 -21.46
CA ILE A 356 -7.33 3.87 -20.31
C ILE A 356 -6.18 4.86 -20.46
N PHE A 357 -4.99 4.37 -20.81
CA PHE A 357 -3.76 5.16 -20.85
C PHE A 357 -3.21 5.32 -22.25
N ASN A 358 -2.59 6.48 -22.48
CA ASN A 358 -1.69 6.70 -23.58
C ASN A 358 -0.24 6.46 -23.12
N PHE A 359 0.32 5.32 -23.50
CA PHE A 359 1.69 4.95 -23.15
C PHE A 359 2.71 5.64 -24.06
N LYS A 360 3.69 6.32 -23.46
CA LYS A 360 4.83 6.97 -24.13
C LYS A 360 6.12 6.27 -23.72
N SER A 361 7.15 6.42 -24.53
CA SER A 361 8.47 5.87 -24.21
C SER A 361 9.60 6.87 -24.34
N GLU A 362 10.62 6.70 -23.51
CA GLU A 362 11.87 7.46 -23.53
C GLU A 362 13.04 6.48 -23.37
N THR A 363 14.09 6.62 -24.18
CA THR A 363 15.31 5.80 -24.12
C THR A 363 16.43 6.59 -23.43
N PHE A 364 17.20 5.93 -22.57
CA PHE A 364 18.26 6.51 -21.73
C PHE A 364 19.61 5.93 -22.08
#